data_AF-A0A1F2WBI3-F1
#
_entry.id   AF-A0A1F2WBI3-F1
#
_cell.length_a   1.000
_cell.length_b   1.000
_cell.length_c   1.000
_cell.angle_alpha   90.00
_cell.angle_beta   90.00
_cell.angle_gamma   90.00
#
_symmetry.space_group_name_H-M   'P 1'
#
loop_
_entity.id
_entity.type
_entity.pdbx_description
1 polymer ?
#
loop_
_entity_poly.entity_id
_entity_poly.type
_entity_poly.pdbx_seq_one_letter_code
_entity_poly.pdbx_strand_id
1 'polypeptide(L)'
;MFRDRMQLRGIPEGGTEDGPVPEPISFESFFEEHRSKVFAAMCLVTGNRQEAEEITQDAFLRLLERWDRVARLEDVTGFLFKTAMNVFRNRSRRASLAARRSLGLADYRDDLAAVEDRDEVVRVMHPLTAHRRAALC
;
A
#
# COMPACT_ATOMS: atom_id res chain seq x y z
N MET A 1 -18.88 -19.65 67.94
CA MET A 1 -19.33 -18.23 67.96
C MET A 1 -18.09 -17.36 67.86
N PHE A 2 -17.82 -16.51 66.88
CA PHE A 2 -18.50 -16.10 65.65
C PHE A 2 -17.40 -15.60 64.69
N ARG A 3 -17.34 -16.23 63.51
CA ARG A 3 -16.81 -15.80 62.21
C ARG A 3 -15.94 -14.52 62.12
N ASP A 4 -14.71 -14.79 61.72
CA ASP A 4 -13.93 -14.15 60.65
C ASP A 4 -14.76 -13.57 59.48
N ARG A 5 -14.17 -12.60 58.76
CA ARG A 5 -14.60 -11.96 57.48
C ARG A 5 -15.55 -10.75 57.54
N MET A 6 -14.99 -9.53 57.43
CA MET A 6 -15.41 -8.41 56.54
C MET A 6 -14.91 -7.07 57.07
N GLN A 7 -13.95 -6.46 56.37
CA GLN A 7 -14.17 -5.17 55.70
C GLN A 7 -13.02 -4.92 54.72
N LEU A 8 -13.37 -5.10 53.45
CA LEU A 8 -12.60 -4.76 52.27
C LEU A 8 -12.40 -3.25 52.26
N ARG A 9 -11.16 -2.80 52.44
CA ARG A 9 -10.78 -1.42 52.11
C ARG A 9 -10.49 -1.41 50.61
N GLY A 10 -11.43 -0.84 49.85
CA GLY A 10 -11.40 -0.82 48.40
C GLY A 10 -10.10 -0.26 47.85
N ILE A 11 -9.44 -1.06 47.02
CA ILE A 11 -8.54 -0.56 46.00
C ILE A 11 -9.45 0.01 44.91
N PRO A 12 -9.39 1.31 44.57
CA PRO A 12 -9.96 1.75 43.32
C PRO A 12 -9.11 1.17 42.19
N GLU A 13 -9.69 0.15 41.57
CA GLU A 13 -9.33 -0.45 40.29
C GLU A 13 -9.00 0.63 39.26
N GLY A 14 -7.98 0.35 38.45
CA GLY A 14 -7.48 1.23 37.41
C GLY A 14 -8.57 1.74 36.47
N GLY A 15 -8.74 3.05 36.43
CA GLY A 15 -9.20 3.71 35.22
C GLY A 15 -8.02 3.77 34.27
N THR A 16 -7.94 2.79 33.37
CA THR A 16 -7.20 2.95 32.12
C THR A 16 -7.70 4.24 31.49
N GLU A 17 -6.81 5.22 31.38
CA GLU A 17 -7.02 6.36 30.51
C GLU A 17 -7.10 5.81 29.08
N ASP A 18 -8.30 5.43 28.65
CA ASP A 18 -8.67 5.32 27.24
C ASP A 18 -8.67 6.75 26.69
N GLY A 19 -7.46 7.30 26.51
CA GLY A 19 -7.25 8.41 25.61
C GLY A 19 -7.79 8.02 24.23
N PRO A 20 -8.32 8.97 23.44
CA PRO A 20 -8.93 8.65 22.16
C PRO A 20 -7.93 7.88 21.31
N VAL A 21 -8.21 6.59 21.10
CA VAL A 21 -7.47 5.79 20.12
C VAL A 21 -7.65 6.54 18.80
N PRO A 22 -6.56 7.04 18.17
CA PRO A 22 -6.70 7.78 16.92
C PRO A 22 -7.47 6.90 15.95
N GLU A 23 -8.63 7.40 15.50
CA GLU A 23 -9.44 6.67 14.54
C GLU A 23 -8.57 6.36 13.32
N PRO A 24 -8.56 5.11 12.84
CA PRO A 24 -7.77 4.75 11.68
C PRO A 24 -8.19 5.63 10.50
N ILE A 25 -7.21 6.15 9.76
CA ILE A 25 -7.43 7.00 8.59
C ILE A 25 -8.44 6.31 7.66
N SER A 26 -9.53 7.00 7.32
CA SER A 26 -10.52 6.47 6.39
C SER A 26 -9.98 6.56 4.96
N PHE A 27 -10.31 5.58 4.11
CA PHE A 27 -9.93 5.62 2.70
C PHE A 27 -10.43 6.89 2.01
N GLU A 28 -11.67 7.31 2.31
CA GLU A 28 -12.30 8.50 1.74
C GLU A 28 -11.47 9.77 2.00
N SER A 29 -11.05 9.97 3.26
CA SER A 29 -10.23 11.13 3.64
C SER A 29 -8.87 11.11 2.94
N PHE A 30 -8.24 9.95 2.86
CA PHE A 30 -6.97 9.77 2.18
C PHE A 30 -7.09 10.00 0.66
N PHE A 31 -8.16 9.52 0.05
CA PHE A 31 -8.47 9.70 -1.37
C PHE A 31 -8.61 11.17 -1.71
N GLU A 32 -9.46 11.91 -0.99
CA GLU A 32 -9.68 13.33 -1.25
C GLU A 32 -8.40 14.16 -1.09
N GLU A 33 -7.57 13.83 -0.10
CA GLU A 33 -6.30 14.52 0.12
C GLU A 33 -5.26 14.27 -1.00
N HIS A 34 -5.22 13.05 -1.55
CA HIS A 34 -4.11 12.62 -2.40
C HIS A 34 -4.44 12.54 -3.89
N ARG A 35 -5.71 12.44 -4.27
CA ARG A 35 -6.13 12.24 -5.67
C ARG A 35 -5.54 13.26 -6.62
N SER A 36 -5.67 14.54 -6.28
CA SER A 36 -5.19 15.65 -7.11
C SER A 36 -3.66 15.65 -7.26
N LYS A 37 -2.92 15.30 -6.20
CA LYS A 37 -1.45 15.27 -6.21
C LYS A 37 -0.92 14.14 -7.08
N VAL A 38 -1.49 12.94 -6.94
CA VAL A 38 -1.09 11.78 -7.76
C VAL A 38 -1.47 11.98 -9.21
N PHE A 39 -2.68 12.48 -9.48
CA PHE A 39 -3.10 12.81 -10.83
C PHE A 39 -2.17 13.81 -11.52
N ALA A 40 -1.81 14.89 -10.83
CA ALA A 40 -0.87 15.89 -11.36
C ALA A 40 0.51 15.28 -11.63
N ALA A 41 1.03 14.45 -10.72
CA ALA A 41 2.29 13.75 -10.91
C ALA A 41 2.22 12.81 -12.12
N MET A 42 1.13 12.06 -12.29
CA MET A 42 0.97 11.15 -13.43
C MET A 42 0.80 11.91 -14.74
N CYS A 43 0.16 13.08 -14.75
CA CYS A 43 0.13 13.94 -15.93
C CYS A 43 1.54 14.33 -16.40
N LEU A 44 2.44 14.65 -15.46
CA LEU A 44 3.84 14.97 -15.78
C LEU A 44 4.61 13.75 -16.30
N VAL A 45 4.35 12.57 -15.76
CA VAL A 45 5.03 11.32 -16.14
C VAL A 45 4.56 10.82 -17.51
N THR A 46 3.26 10.84 -17.77
CA THR A 46 2.69 10.30 -19.01
C THR A 46 2.70 11.30 -20.16
N GLY A 47 2.65 12.61 -19.87
CA GLY A 47 2.34 13.65 -20.85
C GLY A 47 0.95 13.51 -21.48
N ASN A 48 0.10 12.62 -20.94
CA ASN A 48 -1.22 12.28 -21.45
C ASN A 48 -2.21 12.27 -20.28
N ARG A 49 -3.14 13.23 -20.28
CA ARG A 49 -4.14 13.41 -19.23
C ARG A 49 -5.03 12.18 -19.04
N GLN A 50 -5.47 11.55 -20.14
CA GLN A 50 -6.37 10.40 -20.09
C GLN A 50 -5.65 9.20 -19.45
N GLU A 51 -4.42 8.93 -19.88
CA GLU A 51 -3.62 7.85 -19.32
C GLU A 51 -3.29 8.09 -17.84
N ALA A 52 -3.00 9.35 -17.47
CA ALA A 52 -2.77 9.74 -16.08
C ALA A 52 -4.00 9.52 -15.20
N GLU A 53 -5.20 9.82 -15.70
CA GLU A 53 -6.46 9.60 -14.99
C GLU A 53 -6.67 8.11 -14.73
N GLU A 54 -6.52 7.27 -15.75
CA GLU A 54 -6.67 5.82 -15.62
C GLU A 54 -5.64 5.21 -14.66
N ILE A 55 -4.37 5.65 -14.71
CA ILE A 55 -3.34 5.20 -13.76
C ILE A 55 -3.72 5.59 -12.33
N THR A 56 -4.21 6.81 -12.14
CA THR A 56 -4.61 7.31 -10.83
C THR A 56 -5.76 6.47 -10.27
N GLN A 57 -6.80 6.23 -11.08
CA GLN A 57 -7.94 5.41 -10.69
C GLN A 57 -7.51 3.98 -10.34
N ASP A 58 -6.73 3.32 -11.21
CA ASP A 58 -6.20 1.97 -10.96
C ASP A 58 -5.39 1.89 -9.66
N ALA A 59 -4.58 2.92 -9.37
CA ALA A 59 -3.78 2.95 -8.15
C ALA A 59 -4.66 3.02 -6.89
N PHE A 60 -5.67 3.89 -6.89
CA PHE A 60 -6.61 3.99 -5.76
C PHE A 60 -7.49 2.75 -5.61
N LEU A 61 -7.94 2.13 -6.71
CA LEU A 61 -8.69 0.86 -6.65
C LEU A 61 -7.85 -0.25 -6.00
N ARG A 62 -6.58 -0.40 -6.40
CA ARG A 62 -5.66 -1.38 -5.79
C ARG A 62 -5.37 -1.11 -4.32
N LEU A 63 -5.35 0.17 -3.92
CA LEU A 63 -5.24 0.54 -2.52
C LEU A 63 -6.51 0.18 -1.75
N LEU A 64 -7.68 0.49 -2.30
CA LEU A 64 -8.99 0.22 -1.70
C LEU A 64 -9.18 -1.27 -1.42
N GLU A 65 -8.85 -2.14 -2.39
CA GLU A 65 -8.90 -3.60 -2.25
C GLU A 65 -8.10 -4.15 -1.06
N ARG A 66 -7.10 -3.40 -0.59
CA ARG A 66 -6.17 -3.81 0.46
C ARG A 66 -6.09 -2.79 1.60
N TRP A 67 -7.11 -1.93 1.72
CA TRP A 67 -7.05 -0.75 2.57
C TRP A 67 -6.78 -1.11 4.03
N ASP A 68 -7.43 -2.16 4.55
CA ASP A 68 -7.23 -2.62 5.92
C ASP A 68 -5.75 -2.83 6.24
N ARG A 69 -4.97 -3.40 5.32
CA ARG A 69 -3.54 -3.62 5.50
C ARG A 69 -2.72 -2.37 5.19
N VAL A 70 -3.09 -1.63 4.16
CA VAL A 70 -2.36 -0.46 3.68
C VAL A 70 -2.44 0.70 4.65
N ALA A 71 -3.58 0.95 5.28
CA ALA A 71 -3.78 2.02 6.26
C ALA A 71 -2.90 1.87 7.51
N ARG A 72 -2.33 0.67 7.74
CA ARG A 72 -1.40 0.37 8.84
C ARG A 72 0.08 0.53 8.44
N LEU A 73 0.38 0.91 7.19
CA LEU A 73 1.75 1.17 6.76
C LEU A 73 2.25 2.49 7.32
N GLU A 74 3.56 2.57 7.55
CA GLU A 74 4.23 3.80 7.98
C GLU A 74 4.13 4.92 6.93
N ASP A 75 4.15 4.55 5.64
CA ASP A 75 4.05 5.49 4.52
C ASP A 75 3.04 5.01 3.46
N VAL A 76 1.78 5.37 3.67
CA VAL A 76 0.67 5.07 2.75
C VAL A 76 0.82 5.86 1.44
N THR A 77 1.29 7.09 1.51
CA THR A 77 1.44 7.99 0.36
C THR A 77 2.54 7.50 -0.58
N GLY A 78 3.69 7.10 -0.06
CA GLY A 78 4.75 6.47 -0.86
C GLY A 78 4.30 5.15 -1.47
N PHE A 79 3.49 4.36 -0.76
CA PHE A 79 2.89 3.15 -1.32
C PHE A 79 1.93 3.45 -2.49
N LEU A 80 1.13 4.51 -2.38
CA LEU A 80 0.25 4.99 -3.47
C LEU A 80 1.06 5.40 -4.70
N PHE A 81 2.09 6.25 -4.54
CA PHE A 81 2.94 6.68 -5.65
C PHE A 81 3.67 5.51 -6.31
N LYS A 82 4.17 4.57 -5.51
CA LYS A 82 4.77 3.33 -6.02
C LYS A 82 3.78 2.52 -6.85
N THR A 83 2.55 2.37 -6.36
CA THR A 83 1.49 1.65 -7.06
C THR A 83 1.16 2.31 -8.40
N ALA A 84 1.00 3.64 -8.42
CA ALA A 84 0.77 4.39 -9.66
C ALA A 84 1.91 4.21 -10.69
N MET A 85 3.16 4.31 -10.24
CA MET A 85 4.33 4.09 -11.11
C MET A 85 4.43 2.65 -11.63
N ASN A 86 4.00 1.66 -10.85
CA ASN A 86 3.96 0.26 -11.31
C ASN A 86 2.88 0.06 -12.38
N VAL A 87 1.69 0.64 -12.19
CA VAL A 87 0.63 0.63 -13.20
C VAL A 87 1.13 1.26 -14.50
N PHE A 88 1.77 2.43 -14.43
CA PHE A 88 2.40 3.09 -15.58
C PHE A 88 3.40 2.17 -16.29
N ARG A 89 4.43 1.68 -15.58
CA ARG A 89 5.47 0.82 -16.17
C ARG A 89 4.89 -0.42 -16.84
N ASN A 90 3.92 -1.07 -16.20
CA ASN A 90 3.29 -2.25 -16.78
C ASN A 90 2.48 -1.92 -18.04
N ARG A 91 1.81 -0.77 -18.09
CA ARG A 91 1.12 -0.28 -19.31
C ARG A 91 2.12 0.05 -20.41
N SER A 92 3.17 0.83 -20.12
CA SER A 92 4.21 1.19 -21.11
C SER A 92 4.93 -0.04 -21.66
N ARG A 93 5.22 -1.03 -20.79
CA ARG A 93 5.81 -2.30 -21.20
C ARG A 93 4.89 -3.07 -22.15
N ARG A 94 3.60 -3.22 -21.79
CA ARG A 94 2.62 -3.90 -22.65
C ARG A 94 2.48 -3.20 -24.01
N ALA A 95 2.43 -1.87 -24.03
CA ALA A 95 2.40 -1.09 -25.27
C ALA A 95 3.66 -1.31 -26.12
N SER A 96 4.84 -1.30 -25.50
CA SER A 96 6.11 -1.57 -26.18
C SER A 96 6.17 -2.99 -26.74
N LEU A 97 5.74 -4.00 -25.97
CA LEU A 97 5.68 -5.39 -26.43
C LEU A 97 4.69 -5.56 -27.59
N ALA A 98 3.52 -4.94 -27.52
CA ALA A 98 2.55 -4.95 -28.62
C ALA A 98 3.15 -4.35 -29.90
N ALA A 99 3.78 -3.18 -29.80
CA ALA A 99 4.45 -2.54 -30.93
C ALA A 99 5.57 -3.42 -31.52
N ARG A 100 6.38 -4.05 -30.67
CA ARG A 100 7.46 -4.94 -31.13
C ARG A 100 6.94 -6.21 -31.79
N ARG A 101 5.83 -6.78 -31.30
CA ARG A 101 5.17 -7.93 -31.93
C ARG A 101 4.62 -7.56 -33.30
N SER A 102 4.01 -6.37 -33.43
CA SER A 102 3.58 -5.85 -34.75
C SER A 102 4.74 -5.64 -35.73
N LEU A 103 5.96 -5.42 -35.22
CA LEU A 103 7.19 -5.29 -36.02
C LEU A 103 7.97 -6.61 -36.17
N GLY A 104 7.52 -7.72 -35.57
CA GLY A 104 8.20 -9.03 -35.64
C GLY A 104 9.48 -9.18 -34.78
N LEU A 105 9.65 -8.41 -33.70
CA LEU A 105 10.90 -8.28 -32.92
C LEU A 105 10.85 -8.90 -31.50
N ALA A 106 9.94 -9.82 -31.22
CA ALA A 106 9.63 -10.28 -29.86
C ALA A 106 10.11 -11.73 -29.61
N ASP A 107 11.28 -11.91 -28.99
CA ASP A 107 11.67 -13.22 -28.44
C ASP A 107 12.56 -13.12 -27.17
N TYR A 108 13.57 -12.24 -27.13
CA TYR A 108 14.56 -12.26 -26.02
C TYR A 108 14.23 -11.43 -24.76
N ARG A 109 13.28 -10.48 -24.83
CA ARG A 109 13.04 -9.51 -23.73
C ARG A 109 11.83 -9.86 -22.84
N ASP A 110 11.04 -10.86 -23.20
CA ASP A 110 9.83 -11.25 -22.46
C ASP A 110 10.18 -11.97 -21.15
N ASP A 111 11.27 -12.74 -21.13
CA ASP A 111 11.71 -13.51 -19.96
C ASP A 111 12.16 -12.64 -18.78
N LEU A 112 12.88 -11.55 -19.04
CA LEU A 112 13.33 -10.63 -17.98
C LEU A 112 12.15 -9.86 -17.37
N ALA A 113 11.13 -9.56 -18.17
CA ALA A 113 9.92 -8.86 -17.73
C ALA A 113 9.04 -9.74 -16.81
N ALA A 114 9.00 -11.06 -17.05
CA ALA A 114 8.27 -11.99 -16.18
C ALA A 114 8.89 -12.10 -14.77
N VAL A 115 10.19 -11.83 -14.63
CA VAL A 115 10.89 -11.83 -13.34
C VAL A 115 10.53 -10.60 -12.50
N GLU A 116 10.34 -9.43 -13.12
CA GLU A 116 9.93 -8.21 -12.43
C GLU A 116 8.50 -8.30 -11.86
N ASP A 117 7.56 -8.93 -12.59
CA ASP A 117 6.19 -9.19 -12.10
C ASP A 117 6.21 -10.13 -10.86
N ARG A 118 7.11 -11.11 -10.83
CA ARG A 118 7.29 -12.01 -9.68
C ARG A 118 7.91 -11.28 -8.48
N ASP A 119 8.87 -10.38 -8.73
CA ASP A 119 9.51 -9.57 -7.70
C ASP A 119 8.55 -8.52 -7.09
N GLU A 120 7.56 -8.05 -7.85
CA GLU A 120 6.49 -7.17 -7.32
C GLU A 120 5.60 -7.88 -6.29
N VAL A 121 5.17 -9.12 -6.59
CA VAL A 121 4.40 -9.96 -5.64
C VAL A 121 5.22 -10.26 -4.38
N VAL A 122 6.52 -10.55 -4.53
CA VAL A 122 7.43 -10.81 -3.41
C VAL A 122 7.71 -9.54 -2.59
N ARG A 123 7.84 -8.35 -3.20
CA ARG A 123 8.04 -7.09 -2.48
C ARG A 123 6.79 -6.59 -1.76
N VAL A 124 5.59 -6.83 -2.28
CA VAL A 124 4.32 -6.55 -1.57
C VAL A 124 4.16 -7.46 -0.34
N MET A 125 4.81 -8.63 -0.34
CA MET A 125 4.88 -9.54 0.81
C MET A 125 6.00 -9.18 1.81
N HIS A 126 7.00 -8.36 1.43
CA HIS A 126 8.18 -8.07 2.25
C HIS A 126 8.13 -6.76 3.09
N PRO A 127 7.02 -6.41 3.76
CA PRO A 127 7.13 -5.66 5.02
C PRO A 127 7.16 -6.54 6.27
N LEU A 128 7.06 -7.88 6.17
CA LEU A 128 6.98 -8.76 7.36
C LEU A 128 8.30 -9.42 7.79
N THR A 129 9.42 -9.17 7.11
CA THR A 129 10.71 -9.84 7.40
C THR A 129 11.88 -8.90 7.63
N ALA A 130 11.64 -7.62 7.90
CA ALA A 130 12.68 -6.71 8.40
C ALA A 130 12.92 -6.85 9.92
N HIS A 131 11.97 -7.39 10.69
CA HIS A 131 12.08 -7.51 12.16
C HIS A 131 12.59 -8.86 12.68
N ARG A 132 12.99 -9.79 11.80
CA ARG A 132 13.51 -11.14 12.16
C ARG A 132 14.91 -11.43 11.65
N ARG A 133 15.79 -10.43 11.60
CA ARG A 133 17.24 -10.62 11.38
C ARG A 133 18.13 -9.92 12.44
N ALA A 134 17.59 -9.64 13.62
CA ALA A 134 18.34 -9.07 14.75
C ALA A 134 18.71 -10.12 15.84
N ALA A 135 18.69 -11.42 15.53
CA ALA A 135 18.97 -12.48 16.52
C ALA A 135 20.02 -13.51 16.06
N LEU A 136 20.92 -13.14 15.16
CA LEU A 136 22.06 -13.98 14.75
C LEU A 136 23.38 -13.19 14.71
N CYS A 137 23.63 -12.42 15.77
CA CYS A 137 24.98 -12.01 16.15
C CYS A 137 25.20 -12.43 17.59
#